data_AF-A0A1H8CJV1-F1
#
_entry.id   AF-A0A1H8CJV1-F1
#
_cell.length_a   1.000
_cell.length_b   1.000
_cell.length_c   1.000
_cell.angle_alpha   90.00
_cell.angle_beta   90.00
_cell.angle_gamma   90.00
#
_symmetry.space_group_name_H-M   'P 1'
#
loop_
_entity.id
_entity.type
_entity.pdbx_description
1 polymer ?
#
loop_
_entity_poly.entity_id
_entity_poly.type
_entity_poly.pdbx_seq_one_letter_code
_entity_poly.pdbx_strand_id
1 'polypeptide(L)'
;MSSALALRTDPQPRETYYAFVGRLAAVNGVSLQDFLNDFGLPKNGFFALHGDVVDAIAQLADLNQAQVKELVTWTGLPQEGVRMAYRGEQIVSRAIRNPEVRGCPDCLRRDAKGALEPLTAMAMRGHWLLRHCHVCLLHGKMLVPLWSVTRPSVRDDVQAQLAKVFPTIIDGQLTGAVIAPSAFDNYIL
;
A
#
# COMPACT_ATOMS: atom_id res chain seq x y z
N MET A 1 -19.55 20.08 -4.62
CA MET A 1 -18.17 19.79 -4.18
C MET A 1 -18.29 19.16 -2.80
N SER A 2 -17.90 17.90 -2.65
CA SER A 2 -17.94 17.24 -1.34
C SER A 2 -16.84 17.84 -0.46
N SER A 3 -17.17 18.20 0.77
CA SER A 3 -16.17 18.63 1.75
C SER A 3 -15.25 17.46 2.14
N ALA A 4 -14.05 17.77 2.62
CA ALA A 4 -13.18 16.77 3.21
C ALA A 4 -13.89 16.00 4.34
N LEU A 5 -13.48 14.74 4.53
CA LEU A 5 -14.01 13.87 5.57
C LEU A 5 -13.60 14.38 6.96
N ALA A 6 -14.46 14.15 7.96
CA ALA A 6 -14.16 14.49 9.34
C ALA A 6 -13.07 13.57 9.91
N LEU A 7 -13.19 12.26 9.66
CA LEU A 7 -12.20 11.26 10.06
C LEU A 7 -11.24 10.99 8.91
N ARG A 8 -9.96 11.30 9.14
CA ARG A 8 -8.89 11.23 8.14
C ARG A 8 -7.66 10.55 8.72
N THR A 9 -6.76 10.13 7.85
CA THR A 9 -5.48 9.58 8.20
C THR A 9 -4.40 10.21 7.33
N ASP A 10 -3.19 10.36 7.87
CA ASP A 10 -2.07 10.89 7.11
C ASP A 10 -1.34 9.77 6.33
N PRO A 11 -0.86 10.06 5.11
CA PRO A 11 0.00 9.14 4.37
C PRO A 11 1.25 8.77 5.17
N GLN A 12 1.60 7.49 5.16
CA GLN A 12 2.84 6.99 5.75
C GLN A 12 4.01 7.07 4.76
N PRO A 13 5.27 7.12 5.23
CA PRO A 13 6.43 7.14 4.36
C PRO A 13 6.44 5.96 3.39
N ARG A 14 6.52 6.26 2.09
CA ARG A 14 6.52 5.29 1.00
C ARG A 14 5.26 4.42 0.90
N GLU A 15 4.15 4.86 1.48
CA GLU A 15 2.88 4.15 1.39
C GLU A 15 2.36 4.08 -0.05
N THR A 16 1.66 2.99 -0.40
CA THR A 16 0.95 2.91 -1.67
C THR A 16 -0.42 3.58 -1.57
N TYR A 17 -0.87 4.18 -2.66
CA TYR A 17 -2.21 4.73 -2.81
C TYR A 17 -3.30 3.74 -2.39
N TYR A 18 -3.20 2.47 -2.79
CA TYR A 18 -4.20 1.47 -2.41
C TYR A 18 -4.23 1.19 -0.90
N ALA A 19 -3.07 1.16 -0.24
CA ALA A 19 -2.98 1.00 1.21
C ALA A 19 -3.58 2.21 1.94
N PHE A 20 -3.23 3.42 1.50
CA PHE A 20 -3.73 4.66 2.06
C PHE A 20 -5.26 4.74 2.01
N VAL A 21 -5.86 4.48 0.83
CA VAL A 21 -7.32 4.58 0.68
C VAL A 21 -8.04 3.47 1.44
N GLY A 22 -7.46 2.27 1.52
CA GLY A 22 -7.98 1.20 2.37
C GLY A 22 -8.02 1.60 3.86
N ARG A 23 -6.98 2.29 4.35
CA ARG A 23 -6.96 2.84 5.72
C ARG A 23 -7.94 3.99 5.90
N LEU A 24 -8.04 4.90 4.93
CA LEU A 24 -9.00 6.01 4.97
C LEU A 24 -10.44 5.48 5.09
N ALA A 25 -10.78 4.46 4.30
CA ALA A 25 -12.07 3.78 4.38
C ALA A 25 -12.29 3.16 5.77
N ALA A 26 -11.29 2.45 6.30
CA ALA A 26 -11.39 1.79 7.60
C ALA A 26 -11.51 2.77 8.78
N VAL A 27 -10.82 3.91 8.73
CA VAL A 27 -10.96 5.00 9.71
C VAL A 27 -12.38 5.59 9.69
N ASN A 28 -13.07 5.51 8.55
CA ASN A 28 -14.49 5.88 8.41
C ASN A 28 -15.44 4.68 8.65
N GLY A 29 -14.94 3.54 9.13
CA GLY A 29 -15.75 2.39 9.54
C GLY A 29 -16.33 1.57 8.39
N VAL A 30 -15.87 1.76 7.16
CA VAL A 30 -16.40 1.09 5.96
C VAL A 30 -15.33 0.28 5.24
N SER A 31 -15.76 -0.69 4.43
CA SER A 31 -14.86 -1.40 3.53
C SER A 31 -14.37 -0.49 2.40
N LEU A 32 -13.25 -0.83 1.74
CA LEU A 32 -12.80 -0.12 0.54
C LEU A 32 -13.90 -0.10 -0.54
N GLN A 33 -14.65 -1.19 -0.66
CA GLN A 33 -15.69 -1.30 -1.68
C GLN A 33 -16.88 -0.39 -1.39
N ASP A 34 -17.33 -0.35 -0.13
CA ASP A 34 -18.44 0.50 0.29
C ASP A 34 -18.02 1.97 0.20
N PHE A 35 -16.81 2.31 0.65
CA PHE A 35 -16.26 3.66 0.50
C PHE A 35 -16.27 4.13 -0.95
N LEU A 36 -15.75 3.32 -1.89
CA LEU A 36 -15.76 3.69 -3.31
C LEU A 36 -17.19 3.83 -3.85
N ASN A 37 -18.12 2.95 -3.45
CA ASN A 37 -19.50 3.01 -3.89
C ASN A 37 -20.24 4.24 -3.34
N ASP A 38 -20.07 4.55 -2.05
CA ASP A 38 -20.75 5.66 -1.35
C ASP A 38 -20.39 7.02 -1.97
N PHE A 39 -19.16 7.15 -2.47
CA PHE A 39 -18.68 8.36 -3.17
C PHE A 39 -18.79 8.28 -4.70
N GLY A 40 -19.42 7.23 -5.24
CA GLY A 40 -19.60 7.07 -6.69
C GLY A 40 -18.28 6.92 -7.48
N LEU A 41 -17.23 6.42 -6.83
CA LEU A 41 -15.90 6.28 -7.40
C LEU A 41 -15.78 4.94 -8.14
N PRO A 42 -15.56 4.91 -9.46
CA PRO A 42 -15.50 3.68 -10.22
C PRO A 42 -14.29 2.83 -9.81
N LYS A 43 -14.53 1.60 -9.34
CA LYS A 43 -13.48 0.65 -8.89
C LYS A 43 -12.38 0.44 -9.93
N ASN A 44 -12.75 0.34 -11.21
CA ASN A 44 -11.76 0.20 -12.29
C ASN A 44 -10.87 1.45 -12.40
N GLY A 45 -11.45 2.65 -12.26
CA GLY A 45 -10.69 3.90 -12.26
C GLY A 45 -9.78 4.03 -11.03
N PHE A 46 -10.24 3.57 -9.86
CA PHE A 46 -9.42 3.51 -8.64
C PHE A 46 -8.17 2.62 -8.84
N PHE A 47 -8.36 1.37 -9.28
CA PHE A 47 -7.22 0.46 -9.50
C PHE A 47 -6.35 0.86 -10.69
N ALA A 48 -6.92 1.54 -11.70
CA ALA A 48 -6.14 2.08 -12.82
C ALA A 48 -5.47 3.43 -12.51
N LEU A 49 -5.71 4.02 -11.32
CA LEU A 49 -5.23 5.35 -10.93
C LEU A 49 -5.65 6.46 -11.90
N HIS A 50 -6.92 6.43 -12.35
CA HIS A 50 -7.47 7.50 -13.17
C HIS A 50 -7.47 8.83 -12.41
N GLY A 51 -7.08 9.91 -13.09
CA GLY A 51 -6.85 11.21 -12.46
C GLY A 51 -8.08 11.78 -11.74
N ASP A 52 -9.26 11.66 -12.34
CA ASP A 52 -10.52 12.10 -11.75
C ASP A 52 -10.85 11.38 -10.44
N VAL A 53 -10.60 10.06 -10.37
CA VAL A 53 -10.78 9.27 -9.15
C VAL A 53 -9.74 9.62 -8.09
N VAL A 54 -8.49 9.82 -8.50
CA VAL A 54 -7.40 10.23 -7.60
C VAL A 54 -7.66 11.61 -7.01
N ASP A 55 -8.09 12.57 -7.84
CA ASP A 55 -8.41 13.93 -7.42
C ASP A 55 -9.60 13.96 -6.46
N ALA A 56 -10.64 13.17 -6.71
CA ALA A 56 -11.78 13.07 -5.82
C ALA A 56 -11.39 12.50 -4.45
N ILE A 57 -10.57 11.44 -4.42
CA ILE A 57 -10.05 10.87 -3.16
C ILE A 57 -9.12 11.85 -2.45
N ALA A 58 -8.27 12.59 -3.19
CA ALA A 58 -7.42 13.62 -2.62
C ALA A 58 -8.24 14.73 -1.94
N GLN A 59 -9.36 15.14 -2.53
CA GLN A 59 -10.28 16.10 -1.91
C GLN A 59 -10.93 15.55 -0.64
N LEU A 60 -11.42 14.29 -0.66
CA LEU A 60 -12.02 13.64 0.51
C LEU A 60 -11.02 13.51 1.67
N ALA A 61 -9.76 13.23 1.35
CA ALA A 61 -8.68 13.05 2.30
C ALA A 61 -7.93 14.35 2.66
N ASP A 62 -8.23 15.47 2.01
CA ASP A 62 -7.50 16.74 2.14
C ASP A 62 -5.99 16.62 1.88
N LEU A 63 -5.65 15.86 0.83
CA LEU A 63 -4.26 15.67 0.42
C LEU A 63 -3.78 16.82 -0.46
N ASN A 64 -2.58 17.29 -0.19
CA ASN A 64 -1.87 18.18 -1.11
C ASN A 64 -1.26 17.39 -2.30
N GLN A 65 -0.86 18.10 -3.35
CA GLN A 65 -0.30 17.50 -4.56
C GLN A 65 0.97 16.66 -4.31
N ALA A 66 1.80 17.04 -3.34
CA ALA A 66 3.02 16.29 -3.02
C ALA A 66 2.69 14.94 -2.37
N GLN A 67 1.70 14.90 -1.47
CA GLN A 67 1.20 13.66 -0.86
C GLN A 67 0.59 12.73 -1.91
N VAL A 68 -0.25 13.26 -2.80
CA VAL A 68 -0.85 12.49 -3.89
C VAL A 68 0.25 11.89 -4.78
N LYS A 69 1.22 12.72 -5.20
CA LYS A 69 2.35 12.27 -6.02
C LYS A 69 3.15 11.16 -5.34
N GLU A 70 3.41 11.28 -4.05
CA GLU A 70 4.15 10.28 -3.28
C GLU A 70 3.41 8.93 -3.29
N LEU A 71 2.13 8.91 -2.90
CA LEU A 71 1.29 7.71 -2.88
C LEU A 71 1.20 7.03 -4.26
N VAL A 72 0.92 7.82 -5.30
CA VAL A 72 0.72 7.32 -6.67
C VAL A 72 2.01 6.76 -7.24
N THR A 73 3.13 7.46 -7.10
CA THR A 73 4.41 7.01 -7.65
C THR A 73 5.00 5.81 -6.93
N TRP A 74 4.68 5.60 -5.64
CA TRP A 74 4.99 4.36 -4.91
C TRP A 74 4.06 3.19 -5.23
N THR A 75 2.90 3.45 -5.82
CA THR A 75 1.97 2.41 -6.31
C THR A 75 2.36 1.94 -7.71
N GLY A 76 2.89 2.85 -8.52
CA GLY A 76 3.18 2.63 -9.93
C GLY A 76 1.96 2.92 -10.79
N LEU A 77 2.14 3.81 -11.76
CA LEU A 77 1.13 4.23 -12.73
C LEU A 77 1.20 3.35 -13.99
N PRO A 78 0.09 2.73 -14.43
CA PRO A 78 0.04 2.02 -15.69
C PRO A 78 0.49 2.92 -16.86
N GLN A 79 1.25 2.33 -17.79
CA GLN A 79 1.68 2.94 -19.04
C GLN A 79 1.37 1.97 -20.19
N GLU A 80 1.47 2.46 -21.43
CA GLU A 80 1.34 1.61 -22.61
C GLU A 80 2.41 0.51 -22.64
N GLY A 81 2.10 -0.64 -23.27
CA GLY A 81 3.07 -1.71 -23.51
C GLY A 81 3.46 -2.55 -22.27
N VAL A 82 2.55 -2.76 -21.32
CA VAL A 82 2.78 -3.55 -20.07
C VAL A 82 3.94 -2.98 -19.25
N ARG A 83 3.94 -1.65 -19.13
CA ARG A 83 4.89 -0.85 -18.37
C ARG A 83 4.21 -0.13 -17.23
N MET A 84 5.00 0.26 -16.25
CA MET A 84 4.61 1.07 -15.12
C MET A 84 5.61 2.20 -14.95
N ALA A 85 5.12 3.43 -14.82
CA ALA A 85 5.93 4.52 -14.28
C ALA A 85 5.98 4.37 -12.76
N TYR A 86 7.16 4.16 -12.21
CA TYR A 86 7.38 3.84 -10.81
C TYR A 86 8.59 4.62 -10.30
N ARG A 87 8.35 5.56 -9.38
CA ARG A 87 9.40 6.43 -8.79
C ARG A 87 10.33 7.12 -9.80
N GLY A 88 9.80 7.53 -10.95
CA GLY A 88 10.55 8.20 -12.02
C GLY A 88 11.08 7.25 -13.09
N GLU A 89 11.03 5.94 -12.86
CA GLU A 89 11.52 4.92 -13.78
C GLU A 89 10.40 4.23 -14.55
N GLN A 90 10.72 3.67 -15.72
CA GLN A 90 9.81 2.81 -16.48
C GLN A 90 10.18 1.34 -16.32
N ILE A 91 9.35 0.60 -15.60
CA ILE A 91 9.58 -0.83 -15.33
C ILE A 91 8.48 -1.70 -15.93
N VAL A 92 8.78 -2.96 -16.19
CA VAL A 92 7.76 -3.93 -16.62
C VAL A 92 6.75 -4.17 -15.50
N SER A 93 5.45 -4.28 -15.81
CA SER A 93 4.42 -4.40 -14.76
C SER A 93 4.65 -5.57 -13.80
N ARG A 94 5.17 -6.70 -14.31
CA ARG A 94 5.53 -7.89 -13.50
C ARG A 94 6.61 -7.63 -12.44
N ALA A 95 7.35 -6.52 -12.54
CA ALA A 95 8.35 -6.14 -11.53
C ALA A 95 7.69 -5.61 -10.25
N ILE A 96 6.45 -5.13 -10.30
CA ILE A 96 5.71 -4.58 -9.15
C ILE A 96 4.28 -5.14 -8.97
N ARG A 97 3.80 -5.97 -9.89
CA ARG A 97 2.49 -6.62 -9.83
C ARG A 97 2.67 -8.14 -9.70
N ASN A 98 3.15 -8.56 -8.53
CA ASN A 98 3.30 -9.98 -8.20
C ASN A 98 2.05 -10.48 -7.47
N PRO A 99 1.47 -11.66 -7.81
CA PRO A 99 0.41 -12.29 -7.02
C PRO A 99 0.79 -12.48 -5.55
N GLU A 100 2.05 -12.82 -5.27
CA GLU A 100 2.60 -12.89 -3.93
C GLU A 100 3.04 -11.49 -3.47
N VAL A 101 2.31 -10.92 -2.52
CA VAL A 101 2.63 -9.63 -1.91
C VAL A 101 3.46 -9.88 -0.65
N ARG A 102 4.63 -9.28 -0.60
CA ARG A 102 5.57 -9.40 0.52
C ARG A 102 5.61 -8.13 1.34
N GLY A 103 6.05 -8.24 2.58
CA GLY A 103 6.28 -7.09 3.45
C GLY A 103 7.07 -7.44 4.69
N CYS A 104 7.32 -6.42 5.51
CA CYS A 104 8.05 -6.58 6.76
C CYS A 104 7.07 -6.61 7.95
N PRO A 105 6.84 -7.77 8.59
CA PRO A 105 5.96 -7.84 9.76
C PRO A 105 6.45 -7.00 10.94
N ASP A 106 7.77 -6.79 11.11
CA ASP A 106 8.29 -5.87 12.14
C ASP A 106 7.91 -4.41 11.86
N CYS A 107 7.90 -3.96 10.59
CA CYS A 107 7.39 -2.63 10.24
C CYS A 107 5.90 -2.51 10.54
N LEU A 108 5.11 -3.51 10.16
CA LEU A 108 3.67 -3.50 10.40
C LEU A 108 3.34 -3.52 11.90
N ARG A 109 4.06 -4.32 12.70
CA ARG A 109 3.96 -4.27 14.17
C ARG A 109 4.35 -2.91 14.74
N ARG A 110 5.39 -2.27 14.19
CA ARG A 110 5.81 -0.93 14.60
C ARG A 110 4.72 0.10 14.31
N ASP A 111 4.10 0.05 13.13
CA ASP A 111 2.98 0.92 12.75
C ASP A 111 1.78 0.73 13.70
N ALA A 112 1.47 -0.51 14.05
CA ALA A 112 0.36 -0.87 14.93
C ALA A 112 0.60 -0.50 16.41
N LYS A 113 1.86 -0.38 16.85
CA LYS A 113 2.21 -0.22 18.26
C LYS A 113 1.72 1.13 18.79
N GLY A 114 0.80 1.07 19.77
CA GLY A 114 0.26 2.27 20.43
C GLY A 114 -0.81 3.02 19.63
N ALA A 115 -1.20 2.50 18.46
CA ALA A 115 -2.35 3.02 17.72
C ALA A 115 -3.66 2.59 18.41
N LEU A 116 -4.67 3.47 18.39
CA LEU A 116 -6.01 3.15 18.89
C LEU A 116 -6.63 1.98 18.11
N GLU A 117 -6.45 2.00 16.79
CA GLU A 117 -6.93 0.96 15.86
C GLU A 117 -5.74 0.33 15.11
N PRO A 118 -5.07 -0.68 15.68
CA PRO A 118 -3.80 -1.21 15.19
C PRO A 118 -3.79 -1.63 13.71
N LEU A 119 -4.87 -2.27 13.25
CA LEU A 119 -4.99 -2.72 11.86
C LEU A 119 -5.05 -1.54 10.88
N THR A 120 -5.70 -0.44 11.24
CA THR A 120 -5.79 0.77 10.39
C THR A 120 -4.50 1.58 10.36
N ALA A 121 -3.61 1.39 11.33
CA ALA A 121 -2.32 2.07 11.36
C ALA A 121 -1.27 1.41 10.45
N MET A 122 -1.41 0.11 10.18
CA MET A 122 -0.49 -0.65 9.31
C MET A 122 -0.55 -0.16 7.87
N ALA A 123 0.59 0.19 7.28
CA ALA A 123 0.67 0.61 5.87
C ALA A 123 1.58 -0.29 5.03
N MET A 124 1.16 -0.62 3.82
CA MET A 124 2.03 -1.30 2.86
C MET A 124 2.96 -0.30 2.20
N ARG A 125 4.26 -0.64 2.17
CA ARG A 125 5.28 0.22 1.57
C ARG A 125 5.50 -0.15 0.11
N GLY A 126 5.51 0.85 -0.76
CA GLY A 126 5.61 0.68 -2.22
C GLY A 126 6.89 -0.01 -2.67
N HIS A 127 8.01 0.22 -1.98
CA HIS A 127 9.28 -0.44 -2.31
C HIS A 127 9.23 -1.97 -2.11
N TRP A 128 8.34 -2.49 -1.24
CA TRP A 128 8.15 -3.94 -1.09
C TRP A 128 7.52 -4.59 -2.33
N LEU A 129 6.83 -3.80 -3.16
CA LEU A 129 6.25 -4.28 -4.41
C LEU A 129 7.33 -4.71 -5.41
N LEU A 130 8.51 -4.08 -5.37
CA LEU A 130 9.60 -4.42 -6.28
C LEU A 130 10.03 -5.87 -6.07
N ARG A 131 9.98 -6.65 -7.15
CA ARG A 131 10.34 -8.08 -7.16
C ARG A 131 11.73 -8.34 -6.57
N HIS A 132 12.67 -7.44 -6.84
CA HIS A 132 14.06 -7.54 -6.40
C HIS A 132 14.33 -6.91 -5.02
N CYS A 133 13.34 -6.28 -4.39
CA CYS A 133 13.42 -5.89 -2.99
C CYS A 133 13.10 -7.11 -2.13
N HIS A 134 14.13 -7.67 -1.48
CA HIS A 134 13.99 -8.86 -0.63
C HIS A 134 14.22 -8.58 0.85
N VAL A 135 14.80 -7.43 1.19
CA VAL A 135 15.24 -7.12 2.56
C VAL A 135 14.56 -5.85 3.05
N CYS A 136 14.10 -5.85 4.30
CA CYS A 136 13.76 -4.63 5.00
C CYS A 136 15.03 -4.02 5.62
N LEU A 137 15.53 -2.91 5.08
CA LEU A 137 16.72 -2.24 5.63
C LEU A 137 16.56 -1.79 7.07
N LEU A 138 15.34 -1.42 7.46
CA LEU A 138 15.06 -0.93 8.81
C LEU A 138 15.20 -2.01 9.89
N HIS A 139 14.97 -3.27 9.53
CA HIS A 139 14.96 -4.39 10.48
C HIS A 139 16.05 -5.43 10.19
N GLY A 140 16.77 -5.32 9.08
CA GLY A 140 17.78 -6.31 8.68
C GLY A 140 17.20 -7.71 8.54
N LYS A 141 16.01 -7.82 7.92
CA LYS A 141 15.28 -9.08 7.77
C LYS A 141 14.74 -9.26 6.37
N MET A 142 14.64 -10.50 5.94
CA MET A 142 13.95 -10.86 4.70
C MET A 142 12.47 -10.42 4.77
N LEU A 143 11.98 -9.82 3.69
CA LEU A 143 10.55 -9.64 3.47
C LEU A 143 9.92 -11.02 3.30
N VAL A 144 8.76 -11.22 3.92
CA VAL A 144 8.03 -12.50 3.88
C VAL A 144 6.75 -12.33 3.07
N PRO A 145 6.26 -13.40 2.43
CA PRO A 145 4.92 -13.42 1.84
C PRO A 145 3.88 -13.08 2.91
N LEU A 146 3.10 -12.03 2.69
CA LEU A 146 1.96 -11.68 3.53
C LEU A 146 0.69 -12.36 3.00
N TRP A 147 0.46 -12.29 1.69
CA TRP A 147 -0.65 -13.00 1.02
C TRP A 147 -0.30 -13.30 -0.43
N SER A 148 -1.07 -14.22 -1.04
CA SER A 148 -0.97 -14.55 -2.47
C SER A 148 -2.35 -14.54 -3.12
N VAL A 149 -2.56 -13.63 -4.07
CA VAL A 149 -3.83 -13.46 -4.78
C VAL A 149 -3.57 -13.07 -6.23
N THR A 150 -4.13 -13.85 -7.16
CA THR A 150 -3.97 -13.61 -8.61
C THR A 150 -4.84 -12.46 -9.12
N ARG A 151 -6.06 -12.31 -8.60
CA ARG A 151 -7.01 -11.27 -9.02
C ARG A 151 -6.59 -9.89 -8.47
N PRO A 152 -6.22 -8.90 -9.30
CA PRO A 152 -5.70 -7.62 -8.85
C PRO A 152 -6.60 -6.88 -7.88
N SER A 153 -7.90 -6.75 -8.18
CA SER A 153 -8.84 -6.03 -7.33
C SER A 153 -9.01 -6.62 -5.92
N VAL A 154 -8.70 -7.91 -5.74
CA VAL A 154 -8.72 -8.57 -4.43
C VAL A 154 -7.34 -8.50 -3.78
N ARG A 155 -6.27 -8.63 -4.56
CA ARG A 155 -4.88 -8.53 -4.09
C ARG A 155 -4.58 -7.14 -3.54
N ASP A 156 -5.06 -6.12 -4.23
CA ASP A 156 -4.74 -4.72 -4.02
C ASP A 156 -5.74 -4.03 -3.06
N ASP A 157 -6.77 -4.74 -2.57
CA ASP A 157 -7.56 -4.36 -1.39
C ASP A 157 -6.74 -4.63 -0.12
N VAL A 158 -5.73 -3.79 0.09
CA VAL A 158 -4.68 -3.98 1.09
C VAL A 158 -5.25 -4.13 2.49
N GLN A 159 -6.24 -3.32 2.86
CA GLN A 159 -6.82 -3.35 4.19
C GLN A 159 -7.55 -4.67 4.47
N ALA A 160 -8.32 -5.17 3.50
CA ALA A 160 -8.98 -6.46 3.61
C ALA A 160 -7.99 -7.63 3.64
N GLN A 161 -6.85 -7.52 2.95
CA GLN A 161 -5.80 -8.55 3.01
C GLN A 161 -5.04 -8.53 4.34
N LEU A 162 -4.64 -7.35 4.82
CA LEU A 162 -3.99 -7.20 6.12
C LEU A 162 -4.88 -7.72 7.24
N ALA A 163 -6.18 -7.48 7.20
CA ALA A 163 -7.12 -8.00 8.20
C ALA A 163 -7.03 -9.53 8.38
N LYS A 164 -6.82 -10.28 7.30
CA LYS A 164 -6.72 -11.76 7.33
C LYS A 164 -5.44 -12.26 7.99
N VAL A 165 -4.35 -11.51 7.86
CA VAL A 165 -3.03 -11.88 8.38
C VAL A 165 -2.61 -11.08 9.61
N PHE A 166 -3.47 -10.17 10.07
CA PHE A 166 -3.22 -9.32 11.21
C PHE A 166 -2.91 -10.12 12.49
N PRO A 167 -3.68 -11.17 12.86
CA PRO A 167 -3.36 -11.95 14.06
C PRO A 167 -1.96 -12.57 13.99
N THR A 168 -1.60 -13.18 12.86
CA THR A 168 -0.28 -13.84 12.71
C THR A 168 0.89 -12.85 12.70
N ILE A 169 0.67 -11.62 12.23
CA ILE A 169 1.65 -10.53 12.31
C ILE A 169 1.84 -10.07 13.76
N ILE A 170 0.74 -9.80 14.47
CA ILE A 170 0.77 -9.28 15.86
C ILE A 170 1.33 -10.32 16.83
N ASP A 171 0.94 -11.58 16.69
CA ASP A 171 1.42 -12.69 17.52
C ASP A 171 2.89 -13.07 17.25
N GLY A 172 3.52 -12.43 16.26
CA GLY A 172 4.93 -12.66 15.91
C GLY A 172 5.20 -13.98 15.19
N GLN A 173 4.14 -14.69 14.76
CA GLN A 173 4.26 -15.93 14.00
C GLN A 173 4.83 -15.69 12.58
N LEU A 174 4.56 -14.50 12.02
CA LEU A 174 5.14 -14.07 10.77
C LEU A 174 6.45 -13.31 11.02
N THR A 175 7.60 -13.90 10.69
CA THR A 175 8.90 -13.24 10.78
C THR A 175 9.85 -13.68 9.67
N GLY A 176 10.60 -12.73 9.13
CA GLY A 176 11.69 -13.02 8.19
C GLY A 176 12.97 -13.44 8.91
N ALA A 177 13.81 -14.18 8.19
CA ALA A 177 15.17 -14.47 8.62
C ALA A 177 16.00 -13.18 8.73
N VAL A 178 16.85 -13.09 9.75
CA VAL A 178 17.81 -11.99 9.91
C VAL A 178 18.88 -12.10 8.82
N ILE A 179 19.18 -10.98 8.17
CA ILE A 179 20.17 -10.89 7.10
C ILE A 179 20.83 -9.51 7.10
N ALA A 180 22.14 -9.47 6.83
CA ALA A 180 22.84 -8.23 6.57
C ALA A 180 22.50 -7.74 5.15
N PRO A 181 21.97 -6.51 4.98
CA PRO A 181 21.70 -5.97 3.64
C PRO A 181 22.97 -5.93 2.78
N SER A 182 22.86 -6.39 1.54
CA SER A 182 23.95 -6.29 0.57
C SER A 182 24.10 -4.85 0.03
N ALA A 183 25.18 -4.59 -0.69
CA ALA A 183 25.34 -3.32 -1.41
C ALA A 183 24.18 -3.09 -2.41
N PHE A 184 23.65 -4.16 -3.01
CA PHE A 184 22.50 -4.08 -3.90
C PHE A 184 21.23 -3.64 -3.15
N ASP A 185 20.96 -4.23 -1.98
CA ASP A 185 19.78 -3.86 -1.17
C ASP A 185 19.79 -2.38 -0.78
N ASN A 186 20.96 -1.82 -0.48
CA ASN A 186 21.13 -0.40 -0.16
C ASN A 186 21.04 0.52 -1.39
N TYR A 187 21.31 0.00 -2.60
CA TYR A 187 21.21 0.78 -3.82
C TYR A 187 19.77 0.98 -4.28
N ILE A 188 18.90 -0.02 -4.07
CA ILE A 188 17.52 0.00 -4.57
C ILE A 188 16.48 0.59 -3.59
N LEU A 189 16.88 0.97 -2.37
CA LEU A 189 15.99 1.39 -1.28
C LEU A 189 16.40 2.73 -0.65
#